data_AF-A0AAU0QLB8-F1
#
_entry.id   AF-A0AAU0QLB8-F1
#
_cell.length_a   1.000
_cell.length_b   1.000
_cell.length_c   1.000
_cell.angle_alpha   90.00
_cell.angle_beta   90.00
_cell.angle_gamma   90.00
#
_symmetry.space_group_name_H-M   'P 1'
#
loop_
_entity.id
_entity.type
_entity.pdbx_description
1 polymer ?
#
loop_
_entity_poly.entity_id
_entity_poly.type
_entity_poly.pdbx_seq_one_letter_code
_entity_poly.pdbx_strand_id
1 'polypeptide(L)'
;RHEAAEALGAIGCPKVVDILHKYLEDPVVEVAETCELALERIKWLQDPNRATERLSDNPYSSVDPAPPASISDVFKLKEVLLNENASLFDRYRAMFALRNLRTKDAVIALGSALRCGSALFRHEIAFVLGQLQDQESVPFLTEALEDCTENEMVRHECAE
;
A
#
# COMPACT_ATOMS: atom_id res chain seq x y z
N ARG A 1 5.74 -9.35 -13.85
CA ARG A 1 5.58 -7.97 -13.36
C ARG A 1 4.67 -8.01 -12.15
N HIS A 2 4.83 -7.09 -11.20
CA HIS A 2 4.18 -7.13 -9.90
C HIS A 2 2.65 -6.96 -9.98
N GLU A 3 2.15 -6.15 -10.92
CA GLU A 3 0.73 -5.86 -11.14
C GLU A 3 -0.09 -7.15 -11.42
N ALA A 4 0.54 -8.18 -12.00
CA ALA A 4 -0.11 -9.47 -12.20
C ALA A 4 -0.36 -10.19 -10.86
N ALA A 5 0.59 -10.15 -9.93
CA ALA A 5 0.42 -10.69 -8.58
C ALA A 5 -0.63 -9.89 -7.80
N GLU A 6 -0.63 -8.56 -7.95
CA GLU A 6 -1.64 -7.68 -7.35
C GLU A 6 -3.04 -8.02 -7.86
N ALA A 7 -3.23 -8.16 -9.17
CA ALA A 7 -4.51 -8.55 -9.75
C ALA A 7 -5.00 -9.92 -9.24
N LEU A 8 -4.10 -10.90 -9.09
CA LEU A 8 -4.43 -12.20 -8.48
C LEU A 8 -4.88 -12.03 -7.02
N GLY A 9 -4.16 -11.20 -6.25
CA GLY A 9 -4.53 -10.82 -4.89
C GLY A 9 -5.90 -10.15 -4.82
N ALA A 10 -6.18 -9.18 -5.70
CA ALA A 10 -7.44 -8.45 -5.81
C ALA A 10 -8.63 -9.38 -6.10
N ILE A 11 -8.47 -10.32 -7.04
CA ILE A 11 -9.46 -11.37 -7.34
C ILE A 11 -9.72 -12.25 -6.11
N GLY A 12 -8.67 -12.54 -5.32
CA GLY A 12 -8.81 -13.26 -4.05
C GLY A 12 -9.10 -14.76 -4.21
N CYS A 13 -8.82 -15.35 -5.37
CA CYS A 13 -9.11 -16.76 -5.64
C CYS A 13 -8.10 -17.69 -4.92
N PRO A 14 -8.54 -18.61 -4.05
CA PRO A 14 -7.61 -19.51 -3.35
C PRO A 14 -6.78 -20.42 -4.28
N LYS A 15 -7.21 -20.63 -5.53
CA LYS A 15 -6.49 -21.47 -6.51
C LYS A 15 -5.15 -20.87 -6.94
N VAL A 16 -4.91 -19.59 -6.66
CA VAL A 16 -3.68 -18.89 -7.06
C VAL A 16 -2.61 -18.93 -5.96
N VAL A 17 -2.92 -19.51 -4.80
CA VAL A 17 -2.01 -19.55 -3.64
C VAL A 17 -0.68 -20.25 -3.96
N ASP A 18 -0.71 -21.37 -4.70
CA ASP A 18 0.50 -22.11 -5.04
C ASP A 18 1.43 -21.30 -5.96
N ILE A 19 0.85 -20.57 -6.93
CA ILE A 19 1.64 -19.75 -7.85
C ILE A 19 2.20 -18.51 -7.16
N LEU A 20 1.47 -17.91 -6.22
CA LEU A 20 1.98 -16.79 -5.43
C LEU A 20 3.12 -17.23 -4.50
N HIS A 21 3.00 -18.37 -3.81
CA HIS A 21 4.08 -18.92 -2.98
C HIS A 21 5.36 -19.19 -3.79
N LYS A 22 5.23 -19.66 -5.04
CA LYS A 22 6.39 -19.91 -5.91
C LYS A 22 7.25 -18.66 -6.13
N TYR A 23 6.66 -17.47 -6.11
CA TYR A 23 7.34 -16.22 -6.41
C TYR A 23 7.62 -15.36 -5.16
N LEU A 24 7.47 -15.90 -3.95
CA LEU A 24 7.85 -15.20 -2.71
C LEU A 24 9.35 -14.88 -2.61
N GLU A 25 10.19 -15.64 -3.32
CA GLU A 25 11.64 -15.43 -3.38
C GLU A 25 12.09 -14.98 -4.78
N ASP A 26 11.20 -14.33 -5.55
CA ASP A 26 11.56 -13.80 -6.86
C ASP A 26 12.70 -12.77 -6.74
N PRO A 27 13.70 -12.79 -7.64
CA PRO A 27 14.79 -11.81 -7.60
C PRO A 27 14.33 -10.37 -7.83
N VAL A 28 13.16 -10.15 -8.42
CA VAL A 28 12.52 -8.85 -8.52
C VAL A 28 11.70 -8.61 -7.25
N VAL A 29 12.21 -7.76 -6.37
CA VAL A 29 11.66 -7.50 -5.03
C VAL A 29 10.19 -7.09 -5.10
N GLU A 30 9.81 -6.26 -6.06
CA GLU A 30 8.44 -5.78 -6.26
C GLU A 30 7.48 -6.94 -6.55
N VAL A 31 7.93 -7.98 -7.25
CA VAL A 31 7.14 -9.19 -7.51
C VAL A 31 6.99 -10.00 -6.23
N ALA A 32 8.08 -10.24 -5.50
CA ALA A 32 8.09 -11.00 -4.26
C ALA A 32 7.19 -10.38 -3.19
N GLU A 33 7.35 -9.08 -2.93
CA GLU A 33 6.55 -8.33 -1.97
C GLU A 33 5.06 -8.24 -2.37
N THR A 34 4.76 -8.11 -3.66
CA THR A 34 3.35 -8.13 -4.11
C THR A 34 2.73 -9.52 -3.93
N CYS A 35 3.49 -10.60 -4.14
CA CYS A 35 3.03 -11.95 -3.83
C CYS A 35 2.76 -12.15 -2.33
N GLU A 36 3.59 -11.59 -1.45
CA GLU A 36 3.36 -11.57 0.01
C GLU A 36 2.03 -10.88 0.33
N LEU A 37 1.84 -9.65 -0.16
CA LEU A 37 0.61 -8.88 0.05
C LEU A 37 -0.63 -9.62 -0.48
N ALA A 38 -0.54 -10.19 -1.68
CA ALA A 38 -1.64 -10.96 -2.27
C ALA A 38 -2.02 -12.18 -1.42
N LEU A 39 -1.03 -12.89 -0.86
CA LEU A 39 -1.27 -14.02 0.03
C LEU A 39 -1.92 -13.60 1.35
N GLU A 40 -1.41 -12.56 2.01
CA GLU A 40 -2.00 -12.04 3.25
C GLU A 40 -3.41 -11.49 3.01
N ARG A 41 -3.67 -10.86 1.86
CA ARG A 41 -5.02 -10.44 1.46
C ARG A 41 -5.95 -11.63 1.29
N ILE A 42 -5.54 -12.67 0.56
CA ILE A 42 -6.34 -13.89 0.35
C ILE A 42 -6.66 -14.57 1.69
N LYS A 43 -5.67 -14.63 2.58
CA LYS A 43 -5.84 -15.16 3.94
C LYS A 43 -6.82 -14.33 4.75
N TRP A 44 -6.70 -12.99 4.72
CA TRP A 44 -7.66 -12.09 5.37
C TRP A 44 -9.08 -12.27 4.80
N LEU A 45 -9.24 -12.43 3.49
CA LEU A 45 -10.55 -12.68 2.87
C LEU A 45 -11.22 -13.97 3.36
N GLN A 46 -10.42 -14.98 3.71
CA GLN A 46 -10.88 -16.27 4.19
C GLN A 46 -11.10 -16.31 5.70
N ASP A 47 -10.62 -15.31 6.45
CA ASP A 47 -10.80 -15.26 7.90
C ASP A 47 -12.29 -15.05 8.24
N PRO A 48 -12.94 -16.00 8.95
CA PRO A 48 -14.35 -15.86 9.35
C PRO A 48 -14.57 -14.68 10.31
N ASN A 49 -13.52 -14.22 11.00
CA ASN A 49 -13.58 -13.12 11.96
C ASN A 49 -13.40 -11.75 11.31
N ARG A 50 -13.03 -11.66 10.02
CA ARG A 50 -12.79 -10.36 9.36
C ARG A 50 -14.00 -9.41 9.46
N ALA A 51 -15.22 -9.96 9.47
CA ALA A 51 -16.46 -9.17 9.57
C ALA A 51 -16.64 -8.51 10.94
N THR A 52 -15.86 -8.91 11.94
CA THR A 52 -15.85 -8.30 13.28
C THR A 52 -14.95 -7.07 13.35
N GLU A 53 -14.06 -6.88 12.36
CA GLU A 53 -13.22 -5.70 12.28
C GLU A 53 -14.06 -4.47 11.93
N ARG A 54 -13.90 -3.40 12.72
CA ARG A 54 -14.49 -2.10 12.41
C ARG A 54 -13.53 -1.33 11.51
N LEU A 55 -13.73 -1.47 10.22
CA LEU A 55 -12.91 -0.85 9.18
C LEU A 55 -13.56 0.45 8.68
N SER A 56 -12.73 1.41 8.25
CA SER A 56 -13.22 2.61 7.58
C SER A 56 -13.70 2.29 6.16
N ASP A 57 -14.68 3.05 5.69
CA ASP A 57 -15.14 2.95 4.30
C ASP A 57 -14.03 3.40 3.34
N ASN A 58 -13.90 2.72 2.20
CA ASN A 58 -13.05 3.16 1.09
C ASN A 58 -13.84 4.09 0.15
N PRO A 59 -13.56 5.40 0.10
CA PRO A 59 -14.30 6.33 -0.76
C PRO A 59 -13.84 6.32 -2.22
N TYR A 60 -12.79 5.56 -2.58
CA TYR A 60 -12.15 5.57 -3.89
C TYR A 60 -12.58 4.43 -4.82
N SER A 61 -13.50 3.56 -4.36
CA SER A 61 -13.99 2.41 -5.13
C SER A 61 -12.89 1.49 -5.68
N SER A 62 -11.71 1.51 -5.05
CA SER A 62 -10.57 0.66 -5.40
C SER A 62 -10.63 -0.69 -4.69
N VAL A 63 -9.95 -1.68 -5.26
CA VAL A 63 -9.73 -2.98 -4.61
C VAL A 63 -8.32 -2.97 -4.02
N ASP A 64 -8.23 -2.53 -2.77
CA ASP A 64 -6.92 -2.32 -2.12
C ASP A 64 -6.18 -3.65 -1.85
N PRO A 65 -4.84 -3.68 -1.97
CA PRO A 65 -3.99 -4.83 -1.62
C PRO A 65 -4.09 -5.25 -0.14
N ALA A 66 -4.47 -4.34 0.75
CA ALA A 66 -4.77 -4.64 2.14
C ALA A 66 -6.03 -3.88 2.61
N PRO A 67 -6.78 -4.40 3.60
CA PRO A 67 -7.83 -3.62 4.25
C PRO A 67 -7.22 -2.41 4.97
N PRO A 68 -7.96 -1.33 5.28
CA PRO A 68 -7.43 -0.32 6.20
C PRO A 68 -7.24 -0.90 7.61
N ALA A 69 -6.37 -0.29 8.39
CA ALA A 69 -6.29 -0.55 9.82
C ALA A 69 -7.59 -0.11 10.54
N SER A 70 -7.93 -0.77 11.65
CA SER A 70 -9.12 -0.47 12.44
C SER A 70 -9.00 0.79 13.31
N ILE A 71 -7.79 1.33 13.47
CA ILE A 71 -7.54 2.57 14.20
C ILE A 71 -7.62 3.77 13.25
N SER A 72 -8.06 4.92 13.78
CA SER A 72 -8.20 6.18 13.05
C SER A 72 -7.27 7.28 13.56
N ASP A 73 -6.34 6.94 14.45
CA ASP A 73 -5.39 7.88 15.05
C ASP A 73 -4.21 8.09 14.09
N VAL A 74 -4.11 9.29 13.51
CA VAL A 74 -3.08 9.64 12.51
C VAL A 74 -1.67 9.44 13.05
N PHE A 75 -1.42 9.74 14.32
CA PHE A 75 -0.10 9.62 14.92
C PHE A 75 0.32 8.14 14.99
N LYS A 76 -0.55 7.27 15.52
CA LYS A 76 -0.28 5.83 15.60
C LYS A 76 -0.16 5.18 14.23
N LEU A 77 -1.01 5.59 13.29
CA LEU A 77 -0.95 5.10 11.91
C LEU A 77 0.38 5.49 11.26
N LYS A 78 0.84 6.72 11.46
CA LYS A 78 2.15 7.18 10.99
C LYS A 78 3.30 6.40 11.61
N GLU A 79 3.24 6.09 12.90
CA GLU A 79 4.24 5.24 13.56
C GLU A 79 4.35 3.86 12.89
N VAL A 80 3.21 3.23 12.58
CA VAL A 80 3.20 1.94 11.86
C VAL A 80 3.72 2.11 10.43
N LEU A 81 3.23 3.11 9.69
CA LEU A 81 3.60 3.37 8.30
C LEU A 81 5.11 3.51 8.10
N LEU A 82 5.78 4.19 9.02
CA LEU A 82 7.22 4.49 8.97
C LEU A 82 8.10 3.46 9.70
N ASN A 83 7.52 2.42 10.30
CA ASN A 83 8.28 1.40 11.01
C ASN A 83 8.80 0.32 10.05
N GLU A 84 10.09 0.37 9.72
CA GLU A 84 10.76 -0.64 8.86
C GLU A 84 10.79 -2.06 9.46
N ASN A 85 10.46 -2.22 10.74
CA ASN A 85 10.32 -3.54 11.37
C ASN A 85 8.87 -4.05 11.40
N ALA A 86 7.90 -3.23 10.97
CA ALA A 86 6.52 -3.69 10.82
C ALA A 86 6.37 -4.52 9.54
N SER A 87 5.40 -5.43 9.53
CA SER A 87 5.11 -6.21 8.32
C SER A 87 4.65 -5.29 7.18
N LEU A 88 4.94 -5.68 5.94
CA LEU A 88 4.49 -4.91 4.77
C LEU A 88 2.96 -4.78 4.76
N PHE A 89 2.25 -5.84 5.12
CA PHE A 89 0.79 -5.84 5.22
C PHE A 89 0.29 -4.83 6.26
N ASP A 90 0.89 -4.74 7.45
CA ASP A 90 0.49 -3.75 8.47
C ASP A 90 0.77 -2.31 8.02
N ARG A 91 1.88 -2.09 7.31
CA ARG A 91 2.20 -0.77 6.74
C ARG A 91 1.18 -0.37 5.67
N TYR A 92 0.77 -1.30 4.81
CA TYR A 92 -0.31 -1.09 3.83
C TYR A 92 -1.67 -0.83 4.51
N ARG A 93 -1.98 -1.56 5.59
CA ARG A 93 -3.20 -1.30 6.38
C ARG A 93 -3.19 0.12 6.95
N ALA A 94 -2.05 0.57 7.49
CA ALA A 94 -1.90 1.92 7.98
C ALA A 94 -2.02 2.97 6.86
N MET A 95 -1.43 2.70 5.70
CA MET A 95 -1.51 3.53 4.50
C MET A 95 -2.96 3.76 4.07
N PHE A 96 -3.76 2.71 3.90
CA PHE A 96 -5.15 2.84 3.47
C PHE A 96 -6.04 3.47 4.54
N ALA A 97 -5.76 3.24 5.83
CA ALA A 97 -6.45 3.97 6.89
C ALA A 97 -6.18 5.48 6.80
N LEU A 98 -4.91 5.89 6.64
CA LEU A 98 -4.54 7.31 6.45
C LEU A 98 -5.20 7.91 5.22
N ARG A 99 -5.17 7.21 4.08
CA ARG A 99 -5.86 7.63 2.86
C ARG A 99 -7.35 7.88 3.11
N ASN A 100 -8.02 6.96 3.79
CA ASN A 100 -9.46 7.06 4.05
C ASN A 100 -9.82 8.22 5.01
N LEU A 101 -8.89 8.66 5.88
CA LEU A 101 -9.10 9.79 6.79
C LEU A 101 -9.17 11.14 6.06
N ARG A 102 -8.42 11.32 4.97
CA ARG A 102 -8.44 12.54 4.13
C ARG A 102 -8.22 13.84 4.92
N THR A 103 -7.41 13.78 5.97
CA THR A 103 -7.00 14.96 6.73
C THR A 103 -5.63 15.44 6.25
N LYS A 104 -5.36 16.74 6.42
CA LYS A 104 -4.04 17.31 6.10
C LYS A 104 -2.90 16.56 6.79
N ASP A 105 -3.06 16.20 8.07
CA ASP A 105 -2.04 15.44 8.81
C ASP A 105 -1.82 14.04 8.22
N ALA A 106 -2.88 13.40 7.70
CA ALA A 106 -2.75 12.11 7.03
C ALA A 106 -2.02 12.22 5.69
N VAL A 107 -2.31 13.26 4.89
CA VAL A 107 -1.58 13.56 3.64
C VAL A 107 -0.10 13.77 3.92
N ILE A 108 0.24 14.56 4.95
CA ILE A 108 1.63 14.80 5.36
C ILE A 108 2.31 13.50 5.83
N ALA A 109 1.59 12.65 6.57
CA ALA A 109 2.12 11.35 7.01
C ALA A 109 2.44 10.45 5.80
N LEU A 110 1.52 10.35 4.84
CA LEU A 110 1.70 9.59 3.60
C LEU A 110 2.84 10.16 2.75
N GLY A 111 2.87 11.47 2.52
CA GLY A 111 3.95 12.14 1.77
C GLY A 111 5.33 11.88 2.36
N SER A 112 5.45 11.85 3.70
CA SER A 112 6.73 11.52 4.35
C SER A 112 7.20 10.08 4.12
N ALA A 113 6.30 9.17 3.75
CA ALA A 113 6.61 7.76 3.50
C ALA A 113 7.14 7.50 2.08
N LEU A 114 7.11 8.49 1.17
CA LEU A 114 7.81 8.43 -0.13
C LEU A 114 9.35 8.37 -0.02
N ARG A 115 9.91 8.30 1.18
CA ARG A 115 11.35 8.22 1.43
C ARG A 115 11.78 6.96 2.19
N CYS A 116 10.85 6.03 2.43
CA CYS A 116 11.12 4.83 3.20
C CYS A 116 10.52 3.58 2.53
N GLY A 117 10.82 2.39 3.07
CA GLY A 117 10.41 1.12 2.50
C GLY A 117 11.03 0.78 1.14
N SER A 118 10.43 -0.19 0.47
CA SER A 118 10.82 -0.65 -0.86
C SER A 118 10.26 0.24 -1.98
N ALA A 119 10.69 -0.02 -3.23
CA ALA A 119 10.11 0.65 -4.38
C ALA A 119 8.61 0.38 -4.52
N LEU A 120 8.16 -0.86 -4.27
CA LEU A 120 6.75 -1.22 -4.28
C LEU A 120 5.95 -0.41 -3.24
N PHE A 121 6.47 -0.30 -2.01
CA PHE A 121 5.81 0.47 -0.96
C PHE A 121 5.68 1.96 -1.33
N ARG A 122 6.75 2.57 -1.86
CA ARG A 122 6.72 3.97 -2.31
C ARG A 122 5.82 4.19 -3.52
N HIS A 123 5.78 3.25 -4.44
CA HIS A 123 4.83 3.24 -5.55
C HIS A 123 3.39 3.30 -5.02
N GLU A 124 3.04 2.45 -4.05
CA GLU A 124 1.69 2.50 -3.49
C GLU A 124 1.40 3.81 -2.74
N ILE A 125 2.39 4.38 -2.04
CA ILE A 125 2.27 5.72 -1.44
C ILE A 125 1.94 6.77 -2.49
N ALA A 126 2.64 6.77 -3.63
CA ALA A 126 2.39 7.71 -4.73
C ALA A 126 0.96 7.53 -5.27
N PHE A 127 0.53 6.28 -5.51
CA PHE A 127 -0.82 5.95 -5.96
C PHE A 127 -1.89 6.50 -4.99
N VAL A 128 -1.77 6.26 -3.68
CA VAL A 128 -2.77 6.76 -2.72
C VAL A 128 -2.77 8.28 -2.57
N LEU A 129 -1.62 8.95 -2.75
CA LEU A 129 -1.55 10.42 -2.80
C LEU A 129 -2.24 10.96 -4.05
N GLY A 130 -2.10 10.28 -5.20
CA GLY A 130 -2.85 10.55 -6.42
C GLY A 130 -4.36 10.38 -6.23
N GLN A 131 -4.79 9.32 -5.55
CA GLN A 131 -6.20 9.12 -5.18
C GLN A 131 -6.74 10.25 -4.28
N LEU A 132 -5.94 10.73 -3.32
CA LEU A 132 -6.32 11.81 -2.42
C LEU A 132 -6.58 13.13 -3.15
N GLN A 133 -5.85 13.41 -4.23
CA GLN A 133 -5.94 14.65 -5.01
C GLN A 133 -5.80 15.93 -4.17
N ASP A 134 -5.07 15.85 -3.06
CA ASP A 134 -4.82 16.97 -2.16
C ASP A 134 -3.55 17.75 -2.59
N GLN A 135 -3.62 19.08 -2.58
CA GLN A 135 -2.49 19.93 -2.98
C GLN A 135 -1.29 19.83 -2.02
N GLU A 136 -1.52 19.42 -0.77
CA GLU A 136 -0.44 19.16 0.19
C GLU A 136 0.44 17.98 -0.24
N SER A 137 -0.01 17.11 -1.15
CA SER A 137 0.79 16.02 -1.74
C SER A 137 1.81 16.51 -2.77
N VAL A 138 1.56 17.65 -3.42
CA VAL A 138 2.32 18.14 -4.59
C VAL A 138 3.83 18.24 -4.32
N PRO A 139 4.29 18.81 -3.18
CA PRO A 139 5.73 18.89 -2.91
C PRO A 139 6.40 17.52 -2.84
N PHE A 140 5.72 16.52 -2.25
CA PHE A 140 6.27 15.18 -2.08
C PHE A 140 6.34 14.41 -3.41
N LEU A 141 5.27 14.47 -4.21
CA LEU A 141 5.23 13.83 -5.53
C LEU A 141 6.24 14.46 -6.49
N THR A 142 6.35 15.79 -6.49
CA THR A 142 7.35 16.50 -7.31
C THR A 142 8.77 16.10 -6.94
N GLU A 143 9.09 16.06 -5.65
CA GLU A 143 10.42 15.65 -5.18
C GLU A 143 10.78 14.23 -5.64
N ALA A 144 9.87 13.27 -5.48
CA ALA A 144 10.10 11.89 -5.91
C ALA A 144 10.20 11.76 -7.45
N LEU A 145 9.41 12.52 -8.21
CA LEU A 145 9.45 12.54 -9.67
C LEU A 145 10.78 13.10 -10.22
N GLU A 146 11.32 14.14 -9.58
CA GLU A 146 12.58 14.80 -9.95
C GLU A 146 13.83 13.99 -9.56
N ASP A 147 13.73 13.10 -8.58
CA ASP A 147 14.84 12.26 -8.14
C ASP A 147 15.22 11.23 -9.23
N CYS A 148 16.31 11.49 -9.95
CA CYS A 148 16.82 10.59 -10.99
C CYS A 148 17.45 9.29 -10.44
N THR A 149 17.58 9.16 -9.11
CA THR A 149 18.05 7.92 -8.45
C THR A 149 16.90 7.05 -7.94
N GLU A 150 15.67 7.56 -7.95
CA GLU A 150 14.47 6.83 -7.58
C GLU A 150 14.12 5.77 -8.65
N ASN A 151 13.51 4.68 -8.20
CA ASN A 151 13.02 3.59 -9.04
C ASN A 151 11.99 4.12 -10.05
N GLU A 152 12.12 3.68 -11.31
CA GLU A 152 11.28 4.13 -12.42
C GLU A 152 9.78 3.92 -12.19
N MET A 153 9.38 2.86 -11.47
CA MET A 153 7.98 2.59 -11.16
C MET A 153 7.40 3.66 -10.22
N VAL A 154 8.19 4.14 -9.25
CA VAL A 154 7.75 5.13 -8.27
C VAL A 154 7.62 6.48 -8.96
N ARG A 155 8.58 6.81 -9.83
CA ARG A 155 8.55 8.04 -10.63
C ARG A 155 7.38 8.04 -11.62
N HIS A 156 7.10 6.90 -12.24
CA HIS A 156 5.91 6.71 -13.10
C HIS A 156 4.64 7.00 -12.31
N GLU A 157 4.49 6.39 -11.13
CA GLU A 157 3.30 6.54 -10.30
C GLU A 157 3.14 7.98 -9.74
N CYS A 158 4.24 8.67 -9.45
CA CYS A 158 4.19 10.08 -9.04
C CYS A 158 3.70 11.03 -10.15
N ALA A 159 3.71 10.58 -11.41
CA ALA A 159 3.28 11.38 -12.56
C ALA A 159 1.84 11.11 -13.01
N GLU A 160 1.20 10.02 -12.54
CA GLU A 160 -0.22 9.69 -12.82
C GLU A 160 -1.19 10.50 -11.95
#